data_AF-A0A661CN77-F1
#
_entry.id   AF-A0A661CN77-F1
#
_cell.length_a   1.000
_cell.length_b   1.000
_cell.length_c   1.000
_cell.angle_alpha   90.00
_cell.angle_beta   90.00
_cell.angle_gamma   90.00
#
_symmetry.space_group_name_H-M   'P 1'
#
loop_
_entity.id
_entity.type
_entity.pdbx_description
1 polymer ?
#
loop_
_entity_poly.entity_id
_entity_poly.type
_entity_poly.pdbx_seq_one_letter_code
_entity_poly.pdbx_strand_id
1 'polypeptide(L)' 'MTATFTAMIKKEGDWWLGWVEEVPGANGQEKTKEELMMSLREAAKDILELHRQEARKKAASEFEEVPLSI' A
#
# COMPACT_ATOMS: atom_id res chain seq x y z
N MET A 1 6.15 -6.07 13.28
CA MET A 1 4.67 -6.17 13.29
C MET A 1 4.20 -6.28 11.86
N THR A 2 3.40 -7.30 11.53
CA THR A 2 2.67 -7.30 10.25
C THR A 2 1.50 -6.33 10.40
N ALA A 3 1.62 -5.14 9.83
CA ALA A 3 0.47 -4.27 9.68
C ALA A 3 -0.57 -5.00 8.81
N THR A 4 -1.79 -5.11 9.32
CA THR A 4 -2.93 -5.61 8.55
C THR A 4 -3.54 -4.41 7.81
N PHE A 5 -3.71 -4.55 6.51
CA PHE A 5 -4.28 -3.53 5.63
C PHE A 5 -5.61 -4.02 5.06
N THR A 6 -6.50 -3.09 4.75
CA THR A 6 -7.85 -3.35 4.28
C THR A 6 -7.95 -3.03 2.79
N ALA A 7 -8.27 -4.05 1.99
CA ALA A 7 -8.51 -3.86 0.56
C ALA A 7 -10.02 -3.72 0.30
N MET A 8 -10.42 -2.57 -0.24
CA MET A 8 -11.75 -2.38 -0.81
C MET A 8 -11.73 -2.81 -2.25
N ILE A 9 -12.54 -3.80 -2.61
CA ILE A 9 -12.60 -4.34 -3.97
C ILE A 9 -14.02 -4.33 -4.51
N LYS A 10 -14.15 -4.08 -5.81
CA LYS A 10 -15.42 -4.03 -6.53
C LYS A 10 -15.28 -4.78 -7.85
N LYS A 11 -16.24 -5.64 -8.19
CA LYS A 11 -16.35 -6.21 -9.54
C LYS A 11 -17.22 -5.29 -10.41
N GLU A 12 -16.73 -4.91 -11.58
CA GLU A 12 -17.43 -4.06 -12.54
C GLU A 12 -17.26 -4.65 -13.96
N GLY A 13 -18.33 -5.25 -14.47
CA GLY A 13 -18.26 -6.06 -15.68
C GLY A 13 -17.25 -7.20 -15.56
N ASP A 14 -16.31 -7.23 -16.51
CA ASP A 14 -15.23 -8.24 -16.58
C ASP A 14 -13.97 -7.83 -15.82
N TRP A 15 -14.03 -6.79 -15.00
CA TRP A 15 -12.89 -6.27 -14.26
C TRP A 15 -13.14 -6.28 -12.75
N TRP A 16 -12.06 -6.45 -12.01
CA TRP A 16 -11.97 -6.19 -10.59
C TRP A 16 -11.20 -4.91 -10.37
N LEU A 17 -11.77 -3.97 -9.62
CA LEU A 17 -11.13 -2.73 -9.20
C LEU A 17 -10.86 -2.81 -7.71
N GLY A 18 -9.78 -2.19 -7.24
CA GLY A 18 -9.53 -2.13 -5.82
C GLY A 18 -8.61 -1.03 -5.35
N TRP A 19 -8.66 -0.80 -4.05
CA TRP A 19 -7.93 0.23 -3.30
C TRP A 19 -7.54 -0.32 -1.93
N VAL A 20 -6.39 0.09 -1.40
CA VAL A 20 -6.00 -0.18 0.00
C VAL A 20 -6.35 1.05 0.85
N GLU A 21 -7.23 0.89 1.83
CA GLU A 21 -7.80 2.01 2.59
C GLU A 21 -6.74 2.85 3.31
N GLU A 22 -5.76 2.19 3.93
CA GLU A 22 -4.74 2.86 4.73
C GLU A 22 -3.54 3.36 3.91
N VAL A 23 -3.47 3.02 2.61
CA VAL A 23 -2.37 3.41 1.72
C VAL A 23 -2.91 4.16 0.50
N PRO A 24 -3.14 5.48 0.62
CA PRO A 24 -3.58 6.31 -0.50
C PRO A 24 -2.68 6.14 -1.72
N GLY A 25 -3.29 5.94 -2.89
CA GLY A 25 -2.57 5.69 -4.15
C GLY A 25 -2.31 4.22 -4.45
N ALA A 26 -2.43 3.30 -3.47
CA ALA A 26 -2.35 1.86 -3.72
C ALA A 26 -3.69 1.37 -4.28
N ASN A 27 -3.81 1.37 -5.60
CA ASN A 27 -4.99 0.95 -6.34
C ASN A 27 -4.61 0.12 -7.56
N GLY A 28 -5.58 -0.59 -8.12
CA GLY A 28 -5.35 -1.41 -9.31
C GLY A 28 -6.66 -1.90 -9.94
N GLN A 29 -6.52 -2.43 -11.15
CA GLN A 29 -7.59 -3.15 -11.83
C GLN A 29 -7.04 -4.41 -12.49
N GLU A 30 -7.74 -5.52 -12.34
CA GLU A 30 -7.31 -6.81 -12.90
C GLU A 30 -8.48 -7.64 -13.41
N LYS A 31 -8.19 -8.73 -14.14
CA LYS A 31 -9.22 -9.64 -14.67
C LYS A 31 -9.74 -10.61 -13.63
N THR A 32 -8.91 -10.99 -12.66
CA THR A 32 -9.30 -11.86 -11.55
C THR A 32 -9.15 -11.16 -10.20
N LYS A 33 -9.87 -11.67 -9.20
CA LYS A 33 -9.74 -11.16 -7.84
C LYS A 33 -8.35 -11.47 -7.28
N GLU A 34 -7.80 -12.63 -7.62
CA GLU A 34 -6.50 -13.10 -7.19
C GLU A 34 -5.38 -12.19 -7.69
N GLU A 35 -5.39 -11.86 -8.99
CA GLU A 35 -4.46 -10.89 -9.58
C GLU A 35 -4.63 -9.52 -8.91
N LEU A 36 -5.87 -9.04 -8.72
CA LEU A 36 -6.10 -7.75 -8.06
C LEU A 36 -5.46 -7.74 -6.66
N MET A 37 -5.64 -8.80 -5.88
CA MET A 37 -5.04 -8.90 -4.56
C MET A 37 -3.50 -8.95 -4.60
N MET A 38 -2.90 -9.50 -5.65
CA MET A 38 -1.45 -9.45 -5.87
C MET A 38 -1.01 -8.01 -6.17
N SER A 39 -1.62 -7.37 -7.16
CA SER A 39 -1.30 -6.00 -7.57
C SER A 39 -1.46 -4.99 -6.43
N LEU A 40 -2.54 -5.10 -5.62
CA LEU A 40 -2.74 -4.22 -4.46
C LEU A 40 -1.67 -4.40 -3.39
N ARG A 41 -1.20 -5.64 -3.15
CA ARG A 41 -0.11 -5.89 -2.19
C ARG A 41 1.21 -5.30 -2.65
N GLU A 42 1.52 -5.39 -3.95
CA GLU A 42 2.73 -4.82 -4.53
C GLU A 42 2.66 -3.29 -4.51
N ALA A 43 1.57 -2.69 -4.99
CA ALA A 43 1.36 -1.25 -4.96
C ALA A 43 1.46 -0.66 -3.54
N ALA A 44 0.86 -1.33 -2.54
CA ALA A 44 0.97 -0.89 -1.15
C ALA A 44 2.40 -0.96 -0.61
N LYS A 45 3.15 -2.03 -0.93
CA LYS A 45 4.56 -2.16 -0.53
C LYS A 45 5.41 -1.06 -1.13
N ASP A 46 5.24 -0.79 -2.42
CA ASP A 46 6.02 0.22 -3.15
C ASP A 46 5.77 1.62 -2.58
N ILE A 47 4.51 2.00 -2.36
CA ILE A 47 4.17 3.30 -1.79
C ILE A 47 4.71 3.45 -0.37
N LEU A 48 4.57 2.43 0.48
CA LEU A 48 5.11 2.46 1.83
C LEU A 48 6.64 2.58 1.83
N GLU A 49 7.32 1.94 0.88
CA GLU A 49 8.76 2.08 0.73
C GLU A 49 9.18 3.47 0.25
N LEU A 50 8.46 4.04 -0.72
CA LEU A 50 8.68 5.42 -1.16
C LEU A 50 8.51 6.40 0.00
N HIS A 51 7.44 6.27 0.80
CA HIS A 51 7.22 7.11 1.97
C HIS A 51 8.34 6.96 3.02
N ARG A 52 8.82 5.74 3.27
CA ARG A 52 9.98 5.51 4.16
C ARG A 52 11.23 6.21 3.64
N GLN A 53 11.52 6.09 2.34
CA GLN A 53 12.67 6.75 1.73
C GLN A 53 12.56 8.27 1.78
N GLU A 54 11.38 8.83 1.53
CA GLU A 54 11.14 10.27 1.66
C GLU A 54 11.29 10.76 3.10
N ALA A 55 10.77 10.02 4.09
CA ALA A 55 10.93 10.37 5.50
C ALA A 55 12.41 10.40 5.90
N ARG A 56 13.20 9.40 5.50
CA ARG A 56 14.65 9.35 5.72
C ARG A 56 15.38 10.51 5.03
N LYS A 57 15.01 10.84 3.79
CA LYS A 57 15.56 12.01 3.08
C LYS A 57 15.25 13.33 3.80
N LYS A 58 14.03 13.48 4.33
CA LYS A 58 13.61 14.68 5.08
C LYS A 58 14.33 14.80 6.43
N ALA A 59 14.59 13.69 7.11
CA ALA A 59 15.38 13.66 8.33
C ALA A 59 16.84 14.11 8.09
N ALA A 60 17.33 13.98 6.86
CA ALA A 60 18.66 14.37 6.39
C ALA A 60 19.83 13.60 7.05
N SER A 61 20.16 13.88 8.31
CA SER A 61 21.29 13.27 9.03
C SER A 61 20.96 13.04 10.51
N GLU A 62 21.54 11.99 11.10
CA GLU A 62 21.36 11.57 12.49
C GLU A 62 19.89 11.51 12.94
N PHE A 63 19.27 10.34 12.75
CA PHE A 63 17.91 10.08 13.19
C PHE A 63 17.82 8.74 13.92
N GLU A 64 16.83 8.62 14.79
CA GLU A 64 16.43 7.38 15.44
C GLU A 64 15.08 6.92 14.86
N GLU A 65 14.97 5.65 14.50
CA GLU A 65 13.69 5.05 14.14
C GLU A 65 13.03 4.48 15.40
N VAL A 66 12.02 5.18 15.93
CA VAL A 66 11.27 4.77 17.13
C VAL A 66 9.91 4.17 16.72
N PRO A 67 9.57 2.94 17.15
CA PRO A 67 8.25 2.36 16.87
C PRO A 67 7.13 3.17 17.53
N LEU A 68 6.08 3.49 16.77
CA LEU A 68 4.87 4.13 17.26
C LEU A 68 3.66 3.23 17.02
N SER A 69 2.80 3.11 18.03
CA SER A 69 1.49 2.45 17.95
C SER A 69 0.40 3.48 18.15
N ILE A 70 -0.67 3.40 17.36
CA ILE A 70 -1.84 4.29 17.39
C ILE A 70 -3.09 3.56 17.84
#